data_AF-A0A7J7L4C8-F1
#
_entry.id   AF-A0A7J7L4C8-F1
#
_cell.length_a   1.000
_cell.length_b   1.000
_cell.length_c   1.000
_cell.angle_alpha   90.00
_cell.angle_beta   90.00
_cell.angle_gamma   90.00
#
_symmetry.space_group_name_H-M   'P 1'
#
loop_
_entity.id
_entity.type
_entity.pdbx_description
1 polymer ?
#
loop_
_entity_poly.entity_id
_entity_poly.type
_entity_poly.pdbx_seq_one_letter_code
_entity_poly.pdbx_strand_id
1 'polypeptide(L)'
;MFTGLEELELSVGHVETGIIKPGLVVTFGPTCLITEVKSIEIHHDALLEALPGDNVGFNVKNVAVKNIQRSFVASNSEIGKGYAPVLDCHTCHIAVNFSEILTKIDKRSGKELEKEPKFLKNGDAEFIKMILTKPMVVETFSQYPPLGCFAVRDMR
;
A
#
# COMPACT_ATOMS: atom_id res chain seq x y z
N MET A 1 -22.28 -30.48 14.15
CA MET A 1 -22.45 -29.19 13.44
C MET A 1 -21.96 -28.08 14.36
N PHE A 2 -20.73 -27.61 14.17
CA PHE A 2 -20.34 -26.21 14.36
C PHE A 2 -19.21 -25.94 13.36
N THR A 3 -19.31 -24.77 12.74
CA THR A 3 -18.72 -24.33 11.47
C THR A 3 -17.27 -23.90 11.60
N GLY A 4 -16.47 -24.23 10.60
CA GLY A 4 -15.30 -23.48 10.12
C GLY A 4 -14.44 -22.78 11.18
N LEU A 5 -13.42 -23.48 11.69
CA LEU A 5 -12.23 -22.81 12.17
C LEU A 5 -11.57 -22.15 10.94
N GLU A 6 -11.81 -20.86 10.74
CA GLU A 6 -10.90 -20.03 9.94
C GLU A 6 -9.51 -20.26 10.53
N GLU A 7 -8.62 -20.92 9.78
CA GLU A 7 -7.22 -21.08 10.17
C GLU A 7 -6.62 -19.69 10.36
N LEU A 8 -6.57 -19.25 11.61
CA LEU A 8 -5.91 -18.04 12.06
C LEU A 8 -4.40 -18.26 11.90
N GLU A 9 -3.85 -17.93 10.74
CA GLU A 9 -2.42 -18.03 10.51
C GLU A 9 -1.65 -16.97 11.30
N LEU A 10 -0.73 -17.44 12.15
CA LEU A 10 0.20 -16.61 12.90
C LEU A 10 1.49 -16.45 12.08
N SER A 11 1.66 -15.29 11.43
CA SER A 11 2.95 -14.93 10.84
C SER A 11 3.87 -14.41 11.93
N VAL A 12 5.04 -15.02 12.12
CA VAL A 12 6.01 -14.63 13.16
C VAL A 12 7.15 -13.85 12.52
N GLY A 13 7.50 -12.71 13.10
CA GLY A 13 8.57 -11.85 12.61
C GLY A 13 9.25 -11.05 13.72
N HIS A 14 10.47 -10.60 13.42
CA HIS A 14 11.19 -9.63 14.23
C HIS A 14 10.81 -8.23 13.75
N VAL A 15 10.40 -7.35 14.65
CA VAL A 15 10.06 -5.96 14.31
C VAL A 15 11.35 -5.15 14.20
N GLU A 16 11.79 -4.89 12.97
CA GLU A 16 12.99 -4.09 12.70
C GLU A 16 12.73 -2.58 12.92
N THR A 17 11.60 -2.07 12.40
CA THR A 17 11.29 -0.64 12.41
C THR A 17 9.77 -0.40 12.47
N GLY A 18 9.38 0.77 12.98
CA GLY A 18 7.97 1.17 13.08
C GLY A 18 7.22 0.53 14.25
N ILE A 19 5.90 0.65 14.24
CA ILE A 19 5.02 0.07 15.26
C ILE A 19 3.96 -0.76 14.55
N ILE A 20 3.77 -2.02 14.95
CA ILE A 20 2.70 -2.87 14.43
C ILE A 20 1.53 -2.81 15.40
N LYS A 21 0.32 -2.53 14.91
CA LYS A 21 -0.90 -2.48 15.74
C LYS A 21 -2.02 -3.27 15.08
N PRO A 22 -2.94 -3.90 15.84
CA PRO A 22 -4.18 -4.42 15.28
C PRO A 22 -4.94 -3.32 14.54
N GLY A 23 -5.47 -3.63 13.36
CA GLY A 23 -6.10 -2.69 12.44
C GLY A 23 -5.13 -1.95 11.51
N LEU A 24 -3.82 -2.13 11.66
CA LEU A 24 -2.85 -1.63 10.70
C LEU A 24 -2.94 -2.45 9.41
N VAL A 25 -3.02 -1.77 8.27
CA VAL A 25 -2.91 -2.42 6.97
C VAL A 25 -1.42 -2.49 6.59
N VAL A 26 -0.99 -3.69 6.23
CA VAL A 26 0.40 -4.07 5.97
C VAL A 26 0.51 -4.67 4.58
N THR A 27 1.56 -4.26 3.88
CA THR A 27 1.95 -4.73 2.56
C THR A 27 3.14 -5.67 2.69
N PHE A 28 2.96 -6.93 2.30
CA PHE A 28 4.02 -7.94 2.22
C PHE A 28 4.74 -7.88 0.86
N GLY A 29 6.04 -7.60 0.87
CA GLY A 29 6.93 -7.76 -0.29
C GLY A 29 7.52 -9.18 -0.37
N PRO A 30 7.81 -9.73 -1.58
CA PRO A 30 7.86 -9.08 -2.90
C PRO A 30 6.56 -9.11 -3.71
N THR A 31 5.53 -9.82 -3.26
CA THR A 31 4.25 -9.95 -4.00
C THR A 31 3.35 -8.72 -3.87
N CYS A 32 3.74 -7.73 -3.08
CA CYS A 32 2.96 -6.52 -2.76
C CYS A 32 1.56 -6.86 -2.26
N LEU A 33 1.45 -7.91 -1.43
CA LEU A 33 0.17 -8.37 -0.90
C LEU A 33 -0.26 -7.46 0.26
N ILE A 34 -1.38 -6.76 0.10
CA ILE A 34 -1.93 -5.82 1.09
C ILE A 34 -2.98 -6.53 1.95
N THR A 35 -2.84 -6.43 3.27
CA THR A 35 -3.63 -7.20 4.25
C THR A 35 -3.79 -6.41 5.54
N GLU A 36 -4.82 -6.67 6.35
CA GLU A 36 -5.04 -5.99 7.63
C GLU A 36 -4.62 -6.90 8.80
N VAL A 37 -3.85 -6.36 9.74
CA VAL A 37 -3.47 -7.06 10.98
C VAL A 37 -4.69 -7.19 11.90
N LYS A 38 -5.07 -8.41 12.26
CA LYS A 38 -6.20 -8.71 13.15
C LYS A 38 -5.79 -8.73 14.62
N SER A 39 -4.68 -9.38 14.94
CA SER A 39 -4.17 -9.52 16.30
C SER A 39 -2.65 -9.62 16.27
N ILE A 40 -2.03 -9.29 17.40
CA ILE A 40 -0.60 -9.39 17.64
C ILE A 40 -0.42 -10.15 18.95
N GLU A 41 0.55 -11.05 18.98
CA GLU A 41 0.85 -11.93 20.09
C GLU A 41 2.37 -12.00 20.29
N ILE A 42 2.82 -11.91 21.54
CA ILE A 42 4.21 -12.17 21.93
C ILE A 42 4.20 -13.33 22.92
N HIS A 43 4.86 -14.43 22.57
CA HIS A 43 5.00 -15.59 23.47
C HIS A 43 3.68 -16.03 24.16
N HIS A 44 2.59 -16.13 23.39
CA HIS A 44 1.23 -16.52 23.82
C HIS A 44 0.41 -15.47 24.57
N ASP A 45 0.90 -14.22 24.70
CA ASP A 45 0.14 -13.10 25.23
C ASP A 45 -0.24 -12.12 24.11
N ALA A 46 -1.52 -11.70 24.07
CA ALA A 46 -1.99 -10.72 23.12
C ALA A 46 -1.48 -9.32 23.46
N LEU A 47 -0.98 -8.61 22.44
CA LEU A 47 -0.39 -7.28 22.57
C LEU A 47 -1.21 -6.25 21.79
N LEU A 48 -1.31 -5.04 22.33
CA LEU A 48 -1.99 -3.91 21.70
C LEU A 48 -1.13 -3.23 20.62
N GLU A 49 0.19 -3.26 20.78
CA GLU A 49 1.16 -2.69 19.86
C GLU A 49 2.51 -3.37 20.01
N ALA A 50 3.18 -3.73 18.90
CA ALA A 50 4.54 -4.26 18.90
C ALA A 50 5.53 -3.15 18.58
N LEU A 51 6.64 -3.13 19.31
CA LEU A 51 7.71 -2.15 19.17
C LEU A 51 8.93 -2.75 18.45
N PRO A 52 9.83 -1.91 17.92
CA PRO A 52 11.09 -2.36 17.37
C PRO A 52 11.89 -3.18 18.39
N GLY A 53 12.37 -4.36 17.98
CA GLY A 53 13.07 -5.33 18.82
C GLY A 53 12.21 -6.48 19.32
N ASP A 54 10.88 -6.40 19.21
CA ASP A 54 9.99 -7.47 19.62
C ASP A 54 9.93 -8.61 18.60
N ASN A 55 9.84 -9.85 19.08
CA ASN A 55 9.53 -11.02 18.27
C ASN A 55 8.04 -11.33 18.41
N VAL A 56 7.25 -10.92 17.43
CA VAL A 56 5.80 -11.01 17.50
C VAL A 56 5.24 -11.94 16.44
N GLY A 57 4.22 -12.70 16.84
CA GLY A 57 3.27 -13.31 15.94
C GLY A 57 2.16 -12.32 15.64
N PHE A 58 1.82 -12.11 14.38
CA PHE A 58 0.67 -11.31 14.01
C PHE A 58 -0.19 -12.07 13.00
N ASN A 59 -1.50 -11.88 13.14
CA ASN A 59 -2.50 -12.51 12.30
C ASN A 59 -3.04 -11.52 11.28
N VAL A 60 -3.28 -11.94 10.05
CA VAL A 60 -3.78 -11.08 8.97
C VAL A 60 -5.09 -11.59 8.38
N LYS A 61 -6.00 -10.68 8.04
CA LYS A 61 -7.31 -11.02 7.48
C LYS A 61 -7.22 -11.33 5.98
N ASN A 62 -8.03 -12.29 5.53
CA ASN A 62 -8.36 -12.51 4.12
C ASN A 62 -7.15 -12.87 3.24
N VAL A 63 -6.23 -13.66 3.77
CA VAL A 63 -5.06 -14.17 3.04
C VAL A 63 -5.05 -15.69 3.09
N ALA A 64 -4.73 -16.31 1.96
CA ALA A 64 -4.48 -17.75 1.90
C ALA A 64 -3.03 -18.08 2.23
N VAL A 65 -2.81 -19.17 2.97
CA VAL A 65 -1.52 -19.78 3.39
C VAL A 65 -0.45 -19.79 2.30
N LYS A 66 -0.87 -19.94 1.04
CA LYS A 66 0.04 -20.06 -0.10
C LYS A 66 0.65 -18.74 -0.56
N ASN A 67 0.06 -17.61 -0.15
CA ASN A 67 0.43 -16.28 -0.64
C ASN A 67 1.43 -15.55 0.25
N ILE A 68 1.68 -16.04 1.47
CA ILE A 68 2.71 -15.53 2.38
C ILE A 68 3.77 -16.60 2.53
N GLN A 69 5.03 -16.25 2.28
CA GLN A 69 6.16 -17.15 2.45
C GLN A 69 7.14 -16.60 3.48
N ARG A 70 7.99 -17.48 4.02
CA ARG A 70 9.10 -17.07 4.87
C ARG A 70 9.99 -16.08 4.11
N SER A 71 10.55 -15.11 4.84
CA SER A 71 11.35 -13.99 4.32
C SER A 71 10.58 -12.87 3.62
N PHE A 72 9.24 -12.91 3.60
CA PHE A 72 8.46 -11.77 3.16
C PHE A 72 8.57 -10.63 4.17
N VAL A 73 8.68 -9.40 3.67
CA VAL A 73 8.84 -8.21 4.52
C VAL A 73 7.51 -7.48 4.57
N ALA A 74 6.96 -7.33 5.77
CA ALA A 74 5.77 -6.50 6.02
C ALA A 74 6.20 -5.02 6.16
N SER A 75 5.50 -4.14 5.45
CA SER A 75 5.70 -2.69 5.51
C SER A 75 4.35 -1.97 5.46
N ASN A 76 4.26 -0.76 6.01
CA ASN A 76 3.02 0.03 5.96
C ASN A 76 2.84 0.81 4.63
N SER A 77 3.61 0.47 3.59
CA SER A 77 3.61 1.18 2.33
C SER A 77 2.33 0.86 1.56
N GLU A 78 1.29 1.66 1.80
CA GLU A 78 0.11 1.74 0.97
C GLU A 78 0.17 2.94 0.04
N ILE A 79 -0.24 2.72 -1.20
CA ILE A 79 -0.51 3.80 -2.13
C ILE A 79 -1.99 4.16 -1.96
N GLY A 80 -2.25 5.15 -1.13
CA GLY A 80 -3.60 5.59 -0.77
C GLY A 80 -3.72 7.10 -0.64
N LYS A 81 -4.85 7.55 -0.07
CA LYS A 81 -5.08 8.97 0.23
C LYS A 81 -4.01 9.47 1.21
N GLY A 82 -3.27 10.52 0.84
CA GLY A 82 -2.18 11.07 1.65
C GLY A 82 -0.79 10.46 1.37
N TYR A 83 -0.68 9.53 0.42
CA TYR A 83 0.61 9.02 -0.02
C TYR A 83 1.45 10.16 -0.65
N ALA A 84 2.70 10.31 -0.21
CA ALA A 84 3.55 11.44 -0.57
C ALA A 84 4.83 11.04 -1.34
N PRO A 85 4.71 10.63 -2.62
CA PRO A 85 5.87 10.25 -3.43
C PRO A 85 6.59 11.46 -4.04
N VAL A 86 7.69 11.20 -4.74
CA VAL A 86 8.35 12.16 -5.63
C VAL A 86 7.88 11.94 -7.06
N LEU A 87 7.51 13.03 -7.72
CA LEU A 87 7.13 13.05 -9.13
C LEU A 87 8.29 13.60 -9.95
N ASP A 88 8.71 12.81 -10.92
CA ASP A 88 9.69 13.15 -11.93
C ASP A 88 8.95 13.55 -13.20
N CYS A 89 8.91 14.84 -13.50
CA CYS A 89 8.44 15.36 -14.78
C CYS A 89 9.61 15.99 -15.50
N HIS A 90 10.02 15.38 -16.63
CA HIS A 90 11.21 15.78 -17.40
C HIS A 90 12.49 15.86 -16.54
N THR A 91 12.95 17.07 -16.19
CA THR A 91 14.14 17.34 -15.38
C THR A 91 13.82 17.74 -13.94
N CYS A 92 12.54 17.85 -13.60
CA CYS A 92 12.07 18.35 -12.33
C CYS A 92 11.69 17.18 -11.42
N HIS A 93 12.28 17.17 -10.21
CA HIS A 93 12.03 16.18 -9.16
C HIS A 93 11.37 16.89 -7.97
N ILE A 94 10.08 16.65 -7.75
CA ILE A 94 9.29 17.38 -6.73
C ILE A 94 8.42 16.40 -5.94
N ALA A 95 8.36 16.60 -4.62
CA ALA A 95 7.44 15.85 -3.77
C ALA A 95 5.98 16.23 -4.04
N VAL A 96 5.11 15.24 -4.17
CA VAL A 96 3.69 15.40 -4.44
C VAL A 96 2.90 14.67 -3.38
N ASN A 97 1.72 15.16 -3.06
CA ASN A 97 0.79 14.50 -2.15
C ASN A 97 -0.41 14.01 -2.95
N PHE A 98 -0.73 12.72 -2.84
CA PHE A 98 -1.89 12.11 -3.45
C PHE A 98 -3.11 12.51 -2.64
N SER A 99 -3.79 13.56 -3.08
CA SER A 99 -4.94 14.11 -2.37
C SER A 99 -6.09 13.14 -2.35
N GLU A 100 -6.52 12.62 -3.51
CA GLU A 100 -7.72 11.77 -3.65
C GLU A 100 -7.58 10.86 -4.87
N ILE A 101 -8.08 9.63 -4.78
CA ILE A 101 -8.18 8.71 -5.92
C ILE A 101 -9.61 8.83 -6.45
N LEU A 102 -9.77 9.28 -7.69
CA LEU A 102 -11.07 9.64 -8.26
C LEU A 102 -11.79 8.41 -8.81
N THR A 103 -11.16 7.72 -9.75
CA THR A 103 -11.82 6.65 -10.50
C THR A 103 -10.83 5.59 -10.93
N LYS A 104 -11.21 4.34 -10.73
CA LYS A 104 -10.52 3.18 -11.28
C LYS A 104 -11.00 2.91 -12.69
N ILE A 105 -10.07 2.73 -13.61
CA ILE A 105 -10.33 2.42 -15.01
C ILE A 105 -9.75 1.06 -15.38
N ASP A 106 -10.43 0.36 -16.27
CA ASP A 106 -9.88 -0.83 -16.90
C ASP A 106 -8.79 -0.44 -17.92
N LYS A 107 -7.59 -0.99 -17.77
CA LYS A 107 -6.43 -0.74 -18.62
C LYS A 107 -6.67 -1.00 -20.11
N ARG A 108 -7.57 -1.92 -20.44
CA ARG A 108 -7.82 -2.32 -21.84
C ARG A 108 -8.97 -1.54 -22.47
N SER A 109 -10.05 -1.32 -21.74
CA SER A 109 -11.26 -0.71 -22.30
C SER A 109 -11.42 0.77 -21.98
N GLY A 110 -10.65 1.31 -21.03
CA GLY A 110 -10.79 2.69 -20.55
C GLY A 110 -12.11 2.95 -19.83
N LYS A 111 -12.90 1.92 -19.53
CA LYS A 111 -14.17 2.06 -18.81
C LYS A 111 -13.92 2.23 -17.32
N GLU A 112 -14.68 3.12 -16.70
CA GLU A 112 -14.73 3.27 -15.25
C GLU A 112 -15.27 1.99 -14.61
N LEU A 113 -14.52 1.42 -13.67
CA LEU A 113 -14.88 0.23 -12.92
C LEU A 113 -15.53 0.60 -11.59
N GLU A 114 -14.87 1.48 -10.84
CA GLU A 114 -15.25 1.88 -9.48
C GLU A 114 -14.88 3.36 -9.24
N LYS A 115 -15.75 4.07 -8.52
CA LYS A 115 -15.52 5.46 -8.09
C LYS A 115 -14.96 5.48 -6.68
N GLU A 116 -13.93 6.27 -6.45
CA GLU A 116 -13.24 6.45 -5.16
C GLU A 116 -12.74 5.14 -4.50
N PRO A 117 -11.85 4.38 -5.16
CA PRO A 117 -11.23 3.21 -4.53
C PRO A 117 -10.38 3.65 -3.33
N LYS A 118 -10.42 2.87 -2.24
CA LYS A 118 -9.68 3.20 -1.01
C LYS A 118 -8.17 2.97 -1.11
N PHE A 119 -7.74 2.05 -1.97
CA PHE A 119 -6.34 1.61 -2.08
C PHE A 119 -5.98 1.31 -3.54
N LEU A 120 -4.80 1.74 -3.99
CA LEU A 120 -4.21 1.29 -5.26
C LEU A 120 -3.59 -0.09 -5.09
N LYS A 121 -3.82 -1.00 -6.03
CA LYS A 121 -3.07 -2.26 -6.13
C LYS A 121 -2.14 -2.25 -7.33
N ASN A 122 -1.08 -3.05 -7.25
CA ASN A 122 -0.19 -3.27 -8.38
C ASN A 122 -0.99 -3.85 -9.56
N GLY A 123 -0.82 -3.25 -10.75
CA GLY A 123 -1.55 -3.68 -11.93
C GLY A 123 -2.87 -2.95 -12.17
N ASP A 124 -3.30 -2.04 -11.30
CA ASP A 124 -4.47 -1.19 -11.53
C ASP A 124 -4.13 0.07 -12.33
N ALA A 125 -5.14 0.71 -12.93
CA ALA A 125 -5.04 2.02 -13.57
C ALA A 125 -6.14 2.91 -13.02
N GLU A 126 -5.76 4.06 -12.49
CA GLU A 126 -6.64 4.92 -11.69
C GLU A 126 -6.33 6.39 -11.97
N PHE A 127 -7.35 7.23 -11.95
CA PHE A 127 -7.20 8.68 -11.96
C PHE A 127 -6.99 9.18 -10.54
N ILE A 128 -5.90 9.91 -10.32
CA ILE A 128 -5.51 10.41 -9.00
C ILE A 128 -5.39 11.92 -9.07
N LYS A 129 -6.01 12.61 -8.10
CA LYS A 129 -5.79 14.03 -7.85
C LYS A 129 -4.58 14.18 -6.95
N MET A 130 -3.52 14.76 -7.49
CA MET A 130 -2.28 15.04 -6.76
C MET A 130 -2.10 16.55 -6.55
N ILE A 131 -1.51 16.91 -5.42
CA ILE A 131 -1.18 18.29 -5.03
C ILE A 131 0.35 18.39 -4.96
N LEU A 132 0.92 19.31 -5.73
CA LEU A 132 2.35 19.57 -5.73
C LEU A 132 2.72 20.39 -4.48
N THR A 133 3.82 20.02 -3.82
CA THR A 133 4.34 20.83 -2.69
C THR A 133 5.08 22.10 -3.14
N LYS A 134 5.56 22.13 -4.39
CA LYS A 134 6.22 23.30 -4.99
C LYS A 134 5.59 23.58 -6.36
N PRO A 135 5.55 24.86 -6.81
CA PRO A 135 5.06 25.20 -8.14
C PRO A 135 5.87 24.48 -9.22
N MET A 136 5.18 23.85 -10.16
CA MET A 136 5.74 23.15 -11.31
C MET A 136 4.87 23.47 -12.53
N VAL A 137 5.48 23.48 -13.71
CA VAL A 137 4.74 23.56 -14.97
C VAL A 137 4.48 22.14 -15.45
N VAL A 138 3.21 21.80 -15.64
CA VAL A 138 2.74 20.53 -16.21
C VAL A 138 1.78 20.83 -17.35
N GLU A 139 1.84 20.03 -18.40
CA GLU A 139 1.00 20.19 -19.59
C GLU A 139 0.16 18.94 -19.84
N THR A 140 -0.88 19.07 -20.65
CA THR A 140 -1.65 17.90 -21.07
C THR A 140 -0.82 17.04 -22.04
N PHE A 141 -0.90 15.72 -21.90
CA PHE A 141 -0.17 14.79 -22.76
C PHE A 141 -0.45 15.00 -24.26
N SER A 142 -1.69 15.36 -24.62
CA SER A 142 -2.08 15.64 -26.00
C SER A 142 -1.44 16.90 -26.58
N GLN A 143 -1.12 17.89 -25.75
CA GLN A 143 -0.58 19.17 -26.19
C GLN A 143 0.94 19.19 -26.19
N TYR A 144 1.58 18.64 -25.15
CA TYR A 144 3.03 18.52 -25.08
C TYR A 144 3.44 17.23 -24.34
N PRO A 145 3.64 16.13 -25.07
CA PRO A 145 3.93 14.82 -24.48
C PRO A 145 5.10 14.80 -23.46
N PRO A 146 6.22 15.53 -23.67
CA PRO A 146 7.34 15.51 -22.72
C PRO A 146 7.03 16.07 -21.32
N LEU A 147 6.08 17.00 -21.19
CA LEU A 147 5.66 17.55 -19.89
C LEU A 147 4.35 16.92 -19.35
N GLY A 148 3.67 16.13 -20.18
CA GLY A 148 2.51 15.34 -19.78
C GLY A 148 2.87 13.93 -19.27
N CYS A 149 4.08 13.44 -19.56
CA CYS A 149 4.61 12.19 -19.03
C CYS A 149 5.41 12.44 -17.75
N PHE A 150 5.07 11.68 -16.70
CA PHE A 150 5.79 11.73 -15.43
C PHE A 150 5.96 10.32 -14.85
N ALA A 151 7.01 10.14 -14.06
CA ALA A 151 7.23 8.95 -13.27
C ALA A 151 7.00 9.28 -11.80
N VAL A 152 6.24 8.43 -11.11
CA VAL A 152 6.08 8.52 -9.66
C VAL A 152 7.10 7.56 -9.04
N ARG A 153 7.94 8.08 -8.15
CA ARG A 153 8.93 7.31 -7.41
C ARG A 153 8.66 7.44 -5.91
N ASP A 154 8.77 6.32 -5.21
CA ASP A 154 8.78 6.33 -3.75
C ASP A 154 10.14 6.82 -3.23
N MET A 155 10.16 7.54 -2.11
CA MET A 155 11.39 7.96 -1.42
C MET A 155 11.82 6.91 -0.41
N ARG A 156 12.14 5.70 -0.88
CA ARG A 156 12.73 4.65 -0.05
C ARG A 156 14.20 4.43 -0.38
#